data_AF-A0A378F3Z6-F1
#
_entry.id   AF-A0A378F3Z6-F1
#
_cell.length_a   1.000
_cell.length_b   1.000
_cell.length_c   1.000
_cell.angle_alpha   90.00
_cell.angle_beta   90.00
_cell.angle_gamma   90.00
#
_symmetry.space_group_name_H-M   'P 1'
#
loop_
_entity.id
_entity.type
_entity.pdbx_description
1 polymer ?
#
loop_
_entity_poly.entity_id
_entity_poly.type
_entity_poly.pdbx_seq_one_letter_code
_entity_poly.pdbx_strand_id
1 'polypeptide(L)' 'MTEIPETLKVYQSIAESANRQGVLDQKTQELISLAVAATTRCDGCISIHSQAA' A
#
# COMPACT_ATOMS: atom_id res chain seq x y z
N MET A 1 10.78 -17.86 -17.50
CA MET A 1 10.47 -18.03 -16.07
C MET A 1 9.45 -16.97 -15.70
N THR A 2 8.17 -17.31 -15.82
CA THR A 2 7.03 -16.40 -15.56
C THR A 2 6.05 -17.12 -14.66
N GLU A 3 6.54 -17.63 -13.54
CA GLU A 3 5.71 -18.18 -12.47
C GLU A 3 5.78 -17.21 -11.29
N ILE A 4 4.65 -16.57 -10.97
CA ILE A 4 4.55 -15.71 -9.80
C ILE A 4 4.47 -16.63 -8.58
N PRO A 5 5.42 -16.55 -7.63
CA PRO A 5 5.39 -17.30 -6.38
C PRO A 5 4.04 -17.17 -5.68
N GLU A 6 3.55 -18.28 -5.12
CA GLU A 6 2.23 -18.28 -4.47
C GLU A 6 2.15 -17.29 -3.30
N THR A 7 3.26 -17.08 -2.60
CA THR A 7 3.39 -16.06 -1.54
C THR A 7 3.13 -14.64 -2.05
N LEU A 8 3.57 -14.33 -3.28
CA LEU A 8 3.32 -13.03 -3.89
C LEU A 8 1.85 -12.85 -4.28
N LYS A 9 1.16 -13.90 -4.73
CA LYS A 9 -0.28 -13.84 -5.01
C LYS A 9 -1.10 -13.59 -3.75
N VAL A 10 -0.76 -14.29 -2.65
CA VAL A 10 -1.43 -14.08 -1.36
C VAL A 10 -1.21 -12.66 -0.86
N TYR A 11 0.02 -12.14 -0.96
CA TYR A 11 0.32 -10.75 -0.61
C TYR A 11 -0.53 -9.75 -1.41
N GLN A 12 -0.67 -9.95 -2.72
CA GLN A 12 -1.51 -9.09 -3.56
C GLN A 12 -2.98 -9.11 -3.13
N SER A 13 -3.54 -10.27 -2.81
CA SER A 13 -4.92 -10.39 -2.31
C SER A 13 -5.15 -9.63 -0.99
N ILE A 14 -4.15 -9.63 -0.10
CA ILE A 14 -4.20 -8.85 1.15
C ILE A 14 -4.17 -7.35 0.83
N ALA A 15 -3.28 -6.91 -0.05
CA ALA A 15 -3.18 -5.51 -0.45
C ALA A 15 -4.49 -4.99 -1.09
N GLU A 16 -5.09 -5.77 -2.00
CA GLU A 16 -6.39 -5.45 -2.58
C GLU A 16 -7.49 -5.34 -1.51
N SER A 17 -7.47 -6.22 -0.51
CA SER A 17 -8.44 -6.19 0.57
C SER A 17 -8.27 -4.96 1.47
N ALA A 18 -7.02 -4.56 1.75
CA ALA A 18 -6.70 -3.39 2.56
C ALA A 18 -7.12 -2.07 1.88
N ASN A 19 -7.03 -2.02 0.54
CA ASN A 19 -7.40 -0.84 -0.27
C ASN A 19 -8.91 -0.71 -0.53
N ARG A 20 -9.74 -1.64 -0.04
CA ARG A 20 -11.20 -1.48 -0.13
C ARG A 20 -11.65 -0.38 0.83
N GLN A 21 -12.54 0.49 0.35
CA GLN A 21 -13.18 1.50 1.19
C GLN A 21 -13.96 0.83 2.33
N GLY A 22 -13.75 1.33 3.54
CA GLY A 22 -14.35 0.83 4.77
C GLY A 22 -14.65 1.98 5.72
N VAL A 23 -14.23 1.85 6.99
CA VAL A 23 -14.41 2.91 8.00
C VAL A 23 -13.60 4.17 7.68
N LEU A 24 -12.46 4.01 7.02
CA LEU A 24 -11.63 5.10 6.55
C LEU A 24 -11.86 5.34 5.06
N ASP A 25 -11.90 6.60 4.66
CA ASP A 25 -11.85 6.96 3.25
C ASP A 25 -10.44 6.76 2.68
N GLN A 26 -10.36 6.74 1.35
CA GLN A 26 -9.10 6.48 0.64
C GLN A 26 -8.04 7.52 1.01
N LYS A 27 -8.41 8.79 1.08
CA LYS A 27 -7.49 9.87 1.44
C LYS A 27 -6.86 9.66 2.81
N THR A 28 -7.66 9.26 3.81
CA THR A 28 -7.15 9.00 5.16
C THR A 28 -6.23 7.78 5.16
N GLN A 29 -6.55 6.73 4.41
CA GLN A 29 -5.67 5.56 4.27
C GLN A 29 -4.30 5.94 3.66
N GLU A 30 -4.29 6.74 2.60
CA GLU A 30 -3.05 7.17 1.93
C GLU A 30 -2.20 8.09 2.83
N LEU A 31 -2.82 8.99 3.60
CA LEU A 31 -2.11 9.81 4.59
C LEU A 31 -1.45 8.97 5.69
N ILE A 32 -2.11 7.91 6.17
CA ILE A 32 -1.52 6.96 7.12
C ILE A 32 -0.34 6.23 6.47
N SER A 33 -0.52 5.72 5.25
CA SER A 33 0.54 5.04 4.49
C SER A 33 1.76 5.94 4.26
N LEU A 34 1.55 7.22 3.94
CA LEU A 34 2.62 8.20 3.79
C LEU A 34 3.39 8.43 5.10
N ALA A 35 2.70 8.49 6.24
CA ALA A 35 3.36 8.59 7.55
C ALA A 35 4.21 7.35 7.87
N VAL A 36 3.72 6.15 7.54
CA VAL A 36 4.49 4.90 7.66
C VAL A 36 5.73 4.94 6.73
N ALA A 37 5.56 5.39 5.48
CA ALA A 37 6.66 5.52 4.54
C ALA A 37 7.76 6.48 5.04
N ALA A 38 7.37 7.60 5.66
CA ALA A 38 8.31 8.55 6.26
C ALA A 38 9.06 7.96 7.46
N THR A 39 8.36 7.28 8.38
CA THR A 39 8.97 6.68 9.58
C THR A 39 9.88 5.50 9.27
N THR A 40 9.55 4.73 8.22
CA THR A 40 10.40 3.64 7.69
C THR A 40 11.48 4.12 6.72
N ARG A 41 11.46 5.41 6.34
CA ARG A 41 12.43 6.06 5.45
C ARG A 41 12.53 5.37 4.08
N CYS A 42 11.38 4.98 3.52
CA CYS A 42 11.30 4.32 2.22
C CYS A 42 10.94 5.32 1.11
N ASP A 43 11.92 5.77 0.34
CA ASP A 43 11.73 6.79 -0.72
C ASP A 43 10.73 6.35 -1.80
N GLY A 44 10.72 5.05 -2.14
CA GLY A 44 9.76 4.48 -3.09
C GLY A 44 8.32 4.58 -2.59
N CYS A 45 8.10 4.23 -1.31
CA CYS A 45 6.77 4.35 -0.69
C CYS A 45 6.35 5.81 -0.52
N ILE A 46 7.28 6.72 -0.18
CA ILE A 46 6.99 8.16 -0.09
C ILE A 46 6.50 8.68 -1.44
N SER A 47 7.21 8.34 -2.52
CA SER A 47 6.86 8.77 -3.88
C SER A 47 5.45 8.29 -4.28
N ILE A 48 5.13 7.03 -4.00
CA ILE A 48 3.83 6.44 -4.36
C ILE A 48 2.69 7.07 -3.54
N HIS A 49 2.81 7.07 -2.21
CA HIS A 49 1.72 7.49 -1.34
C HIS A 49 1.52 9.01 -1.30
N SER A 50 2.56 9.81 -1.57
CA SER A 50 2.40 11.28 -1.70
C SER A 50 1.61 11.69 -2.94
N GLN A 51 1.64 10.91 -4.01
CA GLN A 51 0.84 11.15 -5.22
C GLN A 51 -0.61 10.65 -5.08
N ALA A 52 -0.84 9.69 -4.18
CA ALA A 52 -2.14 9.06 -3.99
C ALA A 52 -3.01 9.74 -2.90
N ALA A 53 -2.42 10.51 -1.98
CA ALA A 53 -3.08 11.22 -0.88
C ALA A 53 -3.73 12.56 -1.29
#